data_AF-A0A520I3X6-F1
#
_entry.id   AF-A0A520I3X6-F1
#
_cell.length_a   1.000
_cell.length_b   1.000
_cell.length_c   1.000
_cell.angle_alpha   90.00
_cell.angle_beta   90.00
_cell.angle_gamma   90.00
#
_symmetry.space_group_name_H-M   'P 1'
#
loop_
_entity.id
_entity.type
_entity.pdbx_description
1 polymer ?
#
loop_
_entity_poly.entity_id
_entity_poly.type
_entity_poly.pdbx_seq_one_letter_code
_entity_poly.pdbx_strand_id
1 'polypeptide(L)'
;DETVLVKIAHGQSFADAERRLRQEQPGWNFEGVHQAAANTWAALLNRVQVKGGTPKQRMLFYSTLFQSFASPRLLAHKGERFTDTNGKTRTATYDRYGPVPFWDTGRNQIVLLELMEPELVQNVMRSELDMARERGYMNTSFHGDNAVFLYLGAWKRGIAFDYAAAYAFLRRNAVDPKGPRGYLAEYQRNGWIADEIPPGNPSPPYAGGKAGAATTLEYAWDDHAMADFAERLGKTDDAKLFRTRASNWRNVFDPAIGFVRGRTADGKWIAPFDPQEPYYNYMMKEASGWSTLWLVPHDVQGLAAALGGRAKFNAKLDRFFATPYAPTGICRDCTGMIGQYVQGNQPDQHAPYLYVWSGQPWKTQALTRRILDTLYGSDASGYGYPG
;
A
#
# COMPACT_ATOMS: atom_id res chain seq x y z
N ASP A 1 -13.08 48.03 -3.09
CA ASP A 1 -12.73 46.76 -3.74
C ASP A 1 -14.00 46.03 -4.16
N GLU A 2 -14.13 45.69 -5.44
CA GLU A 2 -15.24 44.90 -5.97
C GLU A 2 -14.96 43.40 -5.78
N THR A 3 -15.94 42.65 -5.27
CA THR A 3 -15.83 41.19 -5.11
C THR A 3 -16.53 40.49 -6.27
N VAL A 4 -15.80 39.66 -7.02
CA VAL A 4 -16.34 38.84 -8.10
C VAL A 4 -16.42 37.38 -7.65
N LEU A 5 -17.61 36.79 -7.75
CA LEU A 5 -17.84 35.37 -7.43
C LEU A 5 -17.83 34.52 -8.71
N VAL A 6 -17.21 33.33 -8.63
CA VAL A 6 -17.15 32.36 -9.73
C VAL A 6 -17.67 31.01 -9.24
N LYS A 7 -18.49 30.35 -10.05
CA LYS A 7 -18.96 28.96 -9.83
C LYS A 7 -18.41 28.05 -10.92
N ILE A 8 -17.87 26.91 -10.52
CA ILE A 8 -17.29 25.92 -11.42
C ILE A 8 -17.90 24.56 -11.08
N ALA A 9 -18.31 23.81 -12.10
CA ALA A 9 -18.76 22.44 -11.97
C ALA A 9 -18.13 21.59 -13.08
N HIS A 10 -17.98 20.29 -12.83
CA HIS A 10 -17.53 19.32 -13.82
C HIS A 10 -18.66 18.36 -14.18
N GLY A 11 -18.61 17.81 -15.39
CA GLY A 11 -19.57 16.84 -15.90
C GLY A 11 -19.04 16.13 -17.15
N GLN A 12 -19.72 15.06 -17.59
CA GLN A 12 -19.37 14.35 -18.82
C GLN A 12 -19.71 15.15 -20.09
N SER A 13 -20.56 16.16 -19.95
CA SER A 13 -20.96 17.11 -20.98
C SER A 13 -21.17 18.48 -20.34
N PHE A 14 -21.24 19.52 -21.19
CA PHE A 14 -21.62 20.87 -20.75
C PHE A 14 -22.99 20.86 -20.05
N ALA A 15 -23.98 20.17 -20.61
CA ALA A 15 -25.33 20.08 -20.04
C ALA A 15 -25.34 19.38 -18.66
N ASP A 16 -24.48 18.38 -18.45
CA ASP A 16 -24.32 17.74 -17.15
C ASP A 16 -23.69 18.68 -16.13
N ALA A 17 -22.62 19.39 -16.50
CA ALA A 17 -21.96 20.36 -15.63
C ALA A 17 -22.91 21.52 -15.27
N GLU A 18 -23.67 22.03 -16.23
CA GLU A 18 -24.66 23.08 -16.01
C GLU A 18 -25.79 22.62 -15.08
N ARG A 19 -26.33 21.41 -15.31
CA ARG A 19 -27.35 20.82 -14.44
C ARG A 19 -26.84 20.68 -13.00
N ARG A 20 -25.62 20.16 -12.83
CA ARG A 20 -24.98 20.01 -11.51
C ARG A 20 -24.85 21.36 -10.80
N LEU A 21 -24.36 22.37 -11.50
CA LEU A 21 -24.22 23.72 -10.95
C LEU A 21 -25.57 24.30 -10.48
N ARG A 22 -26.64 24.08 -11.25
CA ARG A 22 -28.00 24.50 -10.88
C ARG A 22 -28.57 23.73 -9.69
N GLN A 23 -28.25 22.44 -9.55
CA GLN A 23 -28.75 21.57 -8.48
C GLN A 23 -28.00 21.77 -7.16
N GLU A 24 -26.68 21.76 -7.20
CA GLU A 24 -25.84 21.82 -6.00
C GLU A 24 -25.68 23.26 -5.49
N GLN A 25 -25.67 24.26 -6.39
CA GLN A 25 -25.38 25.65 -6.07
C GLN A 25 -26.29 26.65 -6.83
N PRO A 26 -27.61 26.66 -6.55
CA PRO A 26 -28.56 27.51 -7.26
C PRO A 26 -28.32 29.02 -7.03
N GLY A 27 -27.77 29.40 -5.87
CA GLY A 27 -27.50 30.80 -5.50
C GLY A 27 -26.06 31.25 -5.72
N TRP A 28 -25.71 32.40 -5.13
CA TRP A 28 -24.37 33.00 -5.13
C TRP A 28 -23.91 33.31 -3.69
N ASN A 29 -24.00 32.31 -2.80
CA ASN A 29 -23.67 32.45 -1.38
C ASN A 29 -22.39 31.67 -1.04
N PHE A 30 -21.22 32.26 -1.30
CA PHE A 30 -19.92 31.62 -1.03
C PHE A 30 -19.79 31.17 0.43
N GLU A 31 -20.15 32.03 1.38
CA GLU A 31 -20.08 31.71 2.82
C GLU A 31 -20.97 30.53 3.19
N GLY A 32 -22.16 30.42 2.58
CA GLY A 32 -23.04 29.27 2.77
C GLY A 32 -22.41 27.96 2.31
N VAL A 33 -21.74 27.96 1.15
CA VAL A 33 -21.03 26.79 0.62
C VAL A 33 -19.84 26.43 1.50
N HIS A 34 -19.05 27.43 1.88
CA HIS A 34 -17.89 27.25 2.75
C HIS A 34 -18.31 26.65 4.10
N GLN A 35 -19.36 27.18 4.73
CA GLN A 35 -19.85 26.65 6.01
C GLN A 35 -20.44 25.24 5.87
N ALA A 36 -21.16 24.94 4.78
CA ALA A 36 -21.66 23.60 4.52
C ALA A 36 -20.51 22.59 4.36
N ALA A 37 -19.47 22.94 3.61
CA ALA A 37 -18.28 22.10 3.46
C ALA A 37 -17.54 21.91 4.80
N ALA A 38 -17.36 22.97 5.59
CA ALA A 38 -16.77 22.91 6.91
C ALA A 38 -17.55 21.99 7.86
N ASN A 39 -18.88 22.06 7.84
CA ASN A 39 -19.75 21.21 8.65
C ASN A 39 -19.64 19.74 8.24
N THR A 40 -19.59 19.44 6.94
CA THR A 40 -19.40 18.07 6.43
C THR A 40 -18.07 17.48 6.91
N TRP A 41 -16.97 18.23 6.78
CA TRP A 41 -15.66 17.80 7.28
C TRP A 41 -15.65 17.65 8.80
N ALA A 42 -16.23 18.60 9.53
CA ALA A 42 -16.33 18.53 10.98
C ALA A 42 -17.09 17.29 11.43
N ALA A 43 -18.20 16.92 10.78
CA ALA A 43 -18.98 15.72 11.10
C ALA A 43 -18.15 14.44 10.94
N LEU A 44 -17.30 14.36 9.91
CA LEU A 44 -16.41 13.23 9.67
C LEU A 44 -15.24 13.19 10.69
N LEU A 45 -14.50 14.29 10.82
CA LEU A 45 -13.31 14.37 11.67
C LEU A 45 -13.66 14.25 13.17
N ASN A 46 -14.84 14.71 13.60
CA ASN A 46 -15.30 14.60 14.98
C ASN A 46 -15.66 13.18 15.42
N ARG A 47 -15.67 12.20 14.51
CA ARG A 47 -15.81 10.78 14.87
C ARG A 47 -14.60 10.28 15.68
N VAL A 48 -13.45 10.95 15.58
CA VAL A 48 -12.27 10.69 16.40
C VAL A 48 -11.95 11.91 17.26
N GLN A 49 -12.16 11.79 18.57
CA GLN A 49 -11.88 12.84 19.53
C GLN A 49 -10.61 12.51 20.31
N VAL A 50 -9.61 13.40 20.21
CA VAL A 50 -8.35 13.27 20.94
C VAL A 50 -8.28 14.25 22.11
N LYS A 51 -7.72 13.80 23.24
CA LYS A 51 -7.42 14.64 24.41
C LYS A 51 -5.92 14.64 24.69
N GLY A 52 -5.40 15.77 25.17
CA GLY A 52 -3.96 15.95 25.41
C GLY A 52 -3.18 16.36 24.16
N GLY A 53 -1.87 16.12 24.18
CA GLY A 53 -0.93 16.55 23.14
C GLY A 53 -0.71 18.07 23.08
N THR A 54 0.29 18.50 22.32
CA THR A 54 0.50 19.92 22.00
C THR A 54 -0.50 20.40 20.95
N PRO A 55 -0.73 21.72 20.81
CA PRO A 55 -1.51 22.26 19.69
C PRO A 55 -1.02 21.76 18.32
N LYS A 56 0.30 21.69 18.11
CA LYS A 56 0.91 21.16 16.88
C LYS A 56 0.56 19.67 16.65
N GLN A 57 0.61 18.84 17.70
CA GLN A 57 0.26 17.42 17.58
C GLN A 57 -1.22 17.22 17.22
N ARG A 58 -2.14 18.01 17.82
CA ARG A 58 -3.57 17.95 17.47
C ARG A 58 -3.82 18.43 16.03
N MET A 59 -3.14 19.49 15.62
CA MET A 59 -3.18 19.98 14.23
C MET A 59 -2.73 18.89 13.26
N LEU A 60 -1.53 18.32 13.45
CA LEU A 60 -1.02 17.23 12.60
C LEU A 60 -1.96 16.02 12.60
N PHE A 61 -2.51 15.63 13.75
CA PHE A 61 -3.47 14.54 13.83
C PHE A 61 -4.68 14.77 12.93
N TYR A 62 -5.37 15.91 13.05
CA TYR A 62 -6.55 16.18 12.23
C TYR A 62 -6.21 16.45 10.76
N SER A 63 -5.05 17.03 10.46
CA SER A 63 -4.57 17.18 9.08
C SER A 63 -4.28 15.82 8.42
N THR A 64 -3.61 14.90 9.11
CA THR A 64 -3.33 13.56 8.59
C THR A 64 -4.63 12.74 8.43
N LEU A 65 -5.56 12.87 9.39
CA LEU A 65 -6.87 12.23 9.32
C LEU A 65 -7.67 12.76 8.13
N PHE A 66 -7.69 14.07 7.90
CA PHE A 66 -8.28 14.67 6.70
C PHE A 66 -7.69 14.09 5.41
N GLN A 67 -6.35 14.03 5.29
CA GLN A 67 -5.68 13.49 4.09
C GLN A 67 -6.01 12.02 3.86
N SER A 68 -6.26 11.24 4.92
CA SER A 68 -6.64 9.83 4.82
C SER A 68 -7.99 9.60 4.13
N PHE A 69 -8.83 10.63 3.96
CA PHE A 69 -10.11 10.55 3.25
C PHE A 69 -10.05 11.08 1.81
N ALA A 70 -8.87 11.50 1.33
CA ALA A 70 -8.72 12.04 -0.02
C ALA A 70 -8.83 10.98 -1.13
N SER A 71 -8.69 9.70 -0.77
CA SER A 71 -8.82 8.55 -1.68
C SER A 71 -9.53 7.38 -0.97
N PRO A 72 -10.16 6.45 -1.73
CA PRO A 72 -10.32 6.42 -3.18
C PRO A 72 -11.21 7.54 -3.74
N ARG A 73 -10.96 7.96 -4.99
CA ARG A 73 -11.71 9.07 -5.60
C ARG A 73 -13.09 8.63 -6.05
N LEU A 74 -14.13 9.38 -5.66
CA LEU A 74 -15.47 9.23 -6.19
C LEU A 74 -15.50 9.65 -7.67
N LEU A 75 -16.05 8.79 -8.53
CA LEU A 75 -16.24 9.05 -9.96
C LEU A 75 -17.65 9.51 -10.29
N ALA A 76 -18.65 8.92 -9.63
CA ALA A 76 -20.05 9.25 -9.83
C ALA A 76 -20.87 8.85 -8.60
N HIS A 77 -21.76 9.74 -8.16
CA HIS A 77 -22.77 9.38 -7.16
C HIS A 77 -23.79 8.40 -7.76
N LYS A 78 -24.45 7.63 -6.89
CA LYS A 78 -25.60 6.82 -7.29
C LYS A 78 -26.62 7.65 -8.09
N GLY A 79 -26.98 7.15 -9.28
CA GLY A 79 -27.90 7.81 -10.22
C GLY A 79 -27.20 8.67 -11.29
N GLU A 80 -25.93 8.99 -11.12
CA GLU A 80 -25.17 9.76 -12.09
C GLU A 80 -24.58 8.88 -13.20
N ARG A 81 -24.23 9.52 -14.32
CA ARG A 81 -23.59 8.84 -15.45
C ARG A 81 -22.07 8.83 -15.28
N PHE A 82 -21.45 7.69 -15.56
CA PHE A 82 -20.00 7.53 -15.64
C PHE A 82 -19.60 6.74 -16.87
N THR A 83 -18.34 6.84 -17.28
CA THR A 83 -17.78 6.03 -18.37
C THR A 83 -17.01 4.87 -17.74
N ASP A 84 -17.42 3.65 -18.07
CA ASP A 84 -16.77 2.44 -17.57
C ASP A 84 -15.39 2.23 -18.21
N THR A 85 -14.64 1.22 -17.77
CA THR A 85 -13.27 1.01 -18.28
C THR A 85 -13.21 0.55 -19.73
N ASN A 86 -14.36 0.20 -20.33
CA ASN A 86 -14.52 -0.19 -21.72
C ASN A 86 -15.03 0.98 -22.59
N GLY A 87 -15.10 2.20 -22.03
CA GLY A 87 -15.53 3.39 -22.74
C GLY A 87 -17.05 3.54 -22.86
N LYS A 88 -17.85 2.69 -22.19
CA LYS A 88 -19.31 2.73 -22.27
C LYS A 88 -19.88 3.59 -21.15
N THR A 89 -20.78 4.51 -21.48
CA THR A 89 -21.51 5.28 -20.46
C THR A 89 -22.55 4.42 -19.76
N ARG A 90 -22.53 4.44 -18.43
CA ARG A 90 -23.46 3.74 -17.53
C ARG A 90 -24.03 4.70 -16.49
N THR A 91 -25.14 4.32 -15.88
CA THR A 91 -25.67 4.97 -14.68
C THR A 91 -25.20 4.20 -13.46
N ALA A 92 -24.60 4.90 -12.48
CA ALA A 92 -24.13 4.29 -11.25
C ALA A 92 -25.31 3.84 -10.38
N THR A 93 -25.32 2.58 -9.93
CA THR A 93 -26.37 2.03 -9.04
C THR A 93 -26.03 2.17 -7.56
N TYR A 94 -24.83 2.66 -7.27
CA TYR A 94 -24.21 2.96 -5.98
C TYR A 94 -23.15 4.04 -6.21
N ASP A 95 -22.53 4.58 -5.16
CA ASP A 95 -21.44 5.54 -5.33
C ASP A 95 -20.22 4.84 -5.94
N ARG A 96 -19.86 5.22 -7.17
CA ARG A 96 -18.82 4.58 -7.98
C ARG A 96 -17.48 5.23 -7.69
N TYR A 97 -16.51 4.46 -7.26
CA TYR A 97 -15.14 4.91 -6.98
C TYR A 97 -14.17 4.46 -8.07
N GLY A 98 -13.05 5.18 -8.19
CA GLY A 98 -11.97 4.85 -9.11
C GLY A 98 -11.02 3.78 -8.57
N PRO A 99 -10.00 3.40 -9.38
CA PRO A 99 -9.00 2.41 -9.00
C PRO A 99 -8.27 2.78 -7.71
N VAL A 100 -8.04 1.78 -6.85
CA VAL A 100 -7.35 1.92 -5.58
C VAL A 100 -5.84 1.68 -5.76
N PRO A 101 -4.96 2.58 -5.24
CA PRO A 101 -3.52 2.37 -5.22
C PRO A 101 -3.14 1.42 -4.07
N PHE A 102 -3.36 0.12 -4.28
CA PHE A 102 -3.25 -0.91 -3.23
C PHE A 102 -1.87 -1.04 -2.59
N TRP A 103 -0.78 -0.82 -3.34
CA TRP A 103 0.56 -1.02 -2.81
C TRP A 103 0.84 -0.09 -1.62
N ASP A 104 0.38 1.17 -1.73
CA ASP A 104 0.47 2.13 -0.63
C ASP A 104 -0.63 1.92 0.42
N THR A 105 -1.87 1.90 -0.04
CA THR A 105 -3.04 2.12 0.82
C THR A 105 -3.55 0.85 1.48
N GLY A 106 -3.26 -0.32 0.91
CA GLY A 106 -3.65 -1.63 1.44
C GLY A 106 -2.98 -1.99 2.76
N ARG A 107 -1.88 -1.29 3.11
CA ARG A 107 -1.11 -1.52 4.33
C ARG A 107 -1.68 -0.79 5.55
N ASN A 108 -2.33 0.35 5.34
CA ASN A 108 -2.76 1.24 6.43
C ASN A 108 -4.08 1.99 6.16
N GLN A 109 -4.19 2.80 5.11
CA GLN A 109 -5.31 3.71 4.89
C GLN A 109 -6.63 2.96 4.71
N ILE A 110 -6.62 1.88 3.90
CA ILE A 110 -7.82 1.04 3.71
C ILE A 110 -8.30 0.48 5.04
N VAL A 111 -7.39 0.06 5.92
CA VAL A 111 -7.73 -0.42 7.26
C VAL A 111 -8.41 0.66 8.09
N LEU A 112 -7.97 1.92 8.00
CA LEU A 112 -8.64 3.05 8.66
C LEU A 112 -10.06 3.26 8.10
N LEU A 113 -10.21 3.22 6.77
CA LEU A 113 -11.52 3.37 6.11
C LEU A 113 -12.48 2.22 6.48
N GLU A 114 -12.00 0.99 6.61
CA GLU A 114 -12.81 -0.14 7.06
C GLU A 114 -13.38 0.07 8.47
N LEU A 115 -12.65 0.79 9.33
CA LEU A 115 -13.08 1.09 10.70
C LEU A 115 -14.02 2.29 10.77
N MET A 116 -13.79 3.31 9.94
CA MET A 116 -14.49 4.60 10.04
C MET A 116 -15.64 4.79 9.04
N GLU A 117 -15.53 4.16 7.87
CA GLU A 117 -16.40 4.35 6.70
C GLU A 117 -16.76 3.00 6.02
N PRO A 118 -17.32 2.02 6.74
CA PRO A 118 -17.54 0.66 6.20
C PRO A 118 -18.51 0.61 5.01
N GLU A 119 -19.48 1.53 4.92
CA GLU A 119 -20.39 1.64 3.76
C GLU A 119 -19.65 2.17 2.52
N LEU A 120 -18.78 3.16 2.69
CA LEU A 120 -17.91 3.65 1.61
C LEU A 120 -17.00 2.51 1.13
N VAL A 121 -16.40 1.74 2.04
CA VAL A 121 -15.55 0.60 1.68
C VAL A 121 -16.34 -0.47 0.90
N GLN A 122 -17.61 -0.72 1.23
CA GLN A 122 -18.45 -1.61 0.41
C GLN A 122 -18.63 -1.09 -1.02
N ASN A 123 -18.82 0.21 -1.20
CA ASN A 123 -18.92 0.83 -2.51
C ASN A 123 -17.58 0.79 -3.27
N VAL A 124 -16.45 0.95 -2.57
CA VAL A 124 -15.10 0.78 -3.15
C VAL A 124 -14.87 -0.66 -3.59
N MET A 125 -15.16 -1.65 -2.74
CA MET A 125 -15.07 -3.08 -3.09
C MET A 125 -15.96 -3.44 -4.28
N ARG A 126 -17.19 -2.92 -4.32
CA ARG A 126 -18.08 -3.11 -5.46
C ARG A 126 -17.49 -2.45 -6.72
N SER A 127 -16.87 -1.29 -6.56
CA SER A 127 -16.25 -0.57 -7.66
C SER A 127 -15.12 -1.38 -8.29
N GLU A 128 -14.22 -1.88 -7.45
CA GLU A 128 -13.11 -2.73 -7.85
C GLU A 128 -13.59 -4.02 -8.53
N LEU A 129 -14.59 -4.71 -7.98
CA LEU A 129 -15.16 -5.91 -8.60
C LEU A 129 -15.79 -5.64 -9.96
N ASP A 130 -16.51 -4.53 -10.12
CA ASP A 130 -17.09 -4.16 -11.42
C ASP A 130 -16.02 -3.78 -12.44
N MET A 131 -14.97 -3.06 -12.05
CA MET A 131 -13.81 -2.84 -12.93
C MET A 131 -13.12 -4.16 -13.29
N ALA A 132 -13.04 -5.11 -12.36
CA ALA A 132 -12.48 -6.43 -12.63
C ALA A 132 -13.31 -7.22 -13.65
N ARG A 133 -14.64 -7.11 -13.58
CA ARG A 133 -15.56 -7.69 -14.60
C ARG A 133 -15.38 -7.03 -15.96
N GLU A 134 -15.20 -5.72 -15.98
CA GLU A 134 -15.01 -4.95 -17.22
C GLU A 134 -13.69 -5.30 -17.93
N ARG A 135 -12.60 -5.44 -17.16
CA ARG A 135 -11.24 -5.68 -17.68
C ARG A 135 -10.83 -7.16 -17.75
N GLY A 136 -11.54 -8.02 -17.02
CA GLY A 136 -11.26 -9.46 -16.90
C GLY A 136 -10.34 -9.88 -15.75
N TYR A 137 -9.71 -8.92 -15.05
CA TYR A 137 -8.76 -9.14 -13.95
C TYR A 137 -8.94 -8.10 -12.84
N MET A 138 -8.63 -8.46 -11.59
CA MET A 138 -8.68 -7.52 -10.48
C MET A 138 -7.61 -6.43 -10.66
N ASN A 139 -7.91 -5.19 -10.26
CA ASN A 139 -6.96 -4.10 -10.33
C ASN A 139 -5.69 -4.39 -9.50
N THR A 140 -4.54 -3.98 -10.01
CA THR A 140 -3.25 -4.01 -9.31
C THR A 140 -2.72 -2.59 -9.18
N SER A 141 -1.68 -2.39 -8.37
CA SER A 141 -1.05 -1.08 -8.18
C SER A 141 0.45 -1.30 -8.02
N PHE A 142 1.23 -0.57 -8.83
CA PHE A 142 2.69 -0.55 -8.77
C PHE A 142 3.34 -1.94 -8.96
N HIS A 143 3.91 -2.55 -7.92
CA HIS A 143 4.41 -3.93 -7.95
C HIS A 143 3.75 -4.74 -6.82
N GLY A 144 3.38 -5.99 -7.10
CA GLY A 144 2.49 -6.76 -6.21
C GLY A 144 1.05 -6.88 -6.75
N ASP A 145 0.24 -7.67 -6.05
CA ASP A 145 -1.18 -7.95 -6.34
C ASP A 145 -2.00 -7.78 -5.06
N ASN A 146 -1.83 -6.60 -4.43
CA ASN A 146 -2.26 -6.35 -3.04
C ASN A 146 -3.77 -6.12 -2.86
N ALA A 147 -4.58 -6.25 -3.92
CA ALA A 147 -6.04 -6.08 -3.84
C ALA A 147 -6.69 -7.05 -2.84
N VAL A 148 -6.06 -8.22 -2.61
CA VAL A 148 -6.52 -9.20 -1.62
C VAL A 148 -6.61 -8.61 -0.21
N PHE A 149 -5.77 -7.63 0.14
CA PHE A 149 -5.78 -7.02 1.48
C PHE A 149 -7.08 -6.25 1.77
N LEU A 150 -7.63 -5.54 0.78
CA LEU A 150 -8.92 -4.85 0.90
C LEU A 150 -10.05 -5.86 1.21
N TYR A 151 -10.18 -6.90 0.40
CA TYR A 151 -11.30 -7.82 0.56
C TYR A 151 -11.16 -8.70 1.80
N LEU A 152 -9.95 -9.21 2.10
CA LEU A 152 -9.72 -10.03 3.29
C LEU A 152 -9.86 -9.20 4.57
N GLY A 153 -9.33 -7.97 4.57
CA GLY A 153 -9.40 -7.03 5.69
C GLY A 153 -10.85 -6.68 6.04
N ALA A 154 -11.64 -6.31 5.03
CA ALA A 154 -13.07 -6.04 5.15
C ALA A 154 -13.83 -7.28 5.67
N TRP A 155 -13.54 -8.47 5.15
CA TRP A 155 -14.21 -9.71 5.58
C TRP A 155 -13.89 -10.04 7.04
N LYS A 156 -12.63 -9.90 7.45
CA LYS A 156 -12.20 -10.10 8.84
C LYS A 156 -12.86 -9.09 9.80
N ARG A 157 -13.30 -7.93 9.31
CA ARG A 157 -14.02 -6.90 10.08
C ARG A 157 -15.55 -6.97 9.96
N GLY A 158 -16.08 -7.98 9.28
CA GLY A 158 -17.53 -8.21 9.19
C GLY A 158 -18.28 -7.30 8.23
N ILE A 159 -17.58 -6.62 7.31
CA ILE A 159 -18.22 -5.86 6.24
C ILE A 159 -18.92 -6.85 5.30
N ALA A 160 -20.17 -6.59 4.92
CA ALA A 160 -20.92 -7.51 4.06
C ALA A 160 -20.49 -7.35 2.58
N PHE A 161 -20.16 -8.45 1.91
CA PHE A 161 -19.82 -8.44 0.49
C PHE A 161 -19.94 -9.83 -0.15
N ASP A 162 -20.01 -9.89 -1.48
CA ASP A 162 -19.88 -11.14 -2.24
C ASP A 162 -18.40 -11.52 -2.41
N TYR A 163 -17.84 -12.09 -1.35
CA TYR A 163 -16.44 -12.48 -1.30
C TYR A 163 -16.09 -13.62 -2.27
N ALA A 164 -17.04 -14.48 -2.61
CA ALA A 164 -16.83 -15.54 -3.59
C ALA A 164 -16.65 -14.96 -5.01
N ALA A 165 -17.43 -13.94 -5.38
CA ALA A 165 -17.25 -13.24 -6.65
C ALA A 165 -15.93 -12.47 -6.72
N ALA A 166 -15.54 -11.77 -5.65
CA ALA A 166 -14.23 -11.10 -5.59
C ALA A 166 -13.07 -12.10 -5.72
N TYR A 167 -13.15 -13.22 -5.01
CA TYR A 167 -12.12 -14.26 -5.03
C TYR A 167 -11.86 -14.83 -6.42
N ALA A 168 -12.89 -14.94 -7.28
CA ALA A 168 -12.71 -15.44 -8.64
C ALA A 168 -11.67 -14.61 -9.43
N PHE A 169 -11.71 -13.28 -9.29
CA PHE A 169 -10.77 -12.37 -9.97
C PHE A 169 -9.42 -12.28 -9.24
N LEU A 170 -9.42 -12.25 -7.90
CA LEU A 170 -8.18 -12.29 -7.11
C LEU A 170 -7.36 -13.55 -7.41
N ARG A 171 -8.02 -14.71 -7.39
CA ARG A 171 -7.38 -15.99 -7.73
C ARG A 171 -6.88 -15.97 -9.17
N ARG A 172 -7.65 -15.43 -10.12
CA ARG A 172 -7.24 -15.35 -11.52
C ARG A 172 -5.95 -14.55 -11.67
N ASN A 173 -5.82 -13.39 -11.02
CA ASN A 173 -4.55 -12.65 -10.99
C ASN A 173 -3.40 -13.51 -10.46
N ALA A 174 -3.64 -14.26 -9.38
CA ALA A 174 -2.63 -15.05 -8.70
C ALA A 174 -2.22 -16.34 -9.43
N VAL A 175 -2.98 -16.83 -10.41
CA VAL A 175 -2.68 -18.10 -11.11
C VAL A 175 -2.51 -18.00 -12.62
N ASP A 176 -3.03 -16.97 -13.28
CA ASP A 176 -2.97 -16.81 -14.74
C ASP A 176 -1.71 -16.04 -15.16
N PRO A 177 -0.71 -16.67 -15.80
CA PRO A 177 0.51 -15.98 -16.20
C PRO A 177 0.32 -14.91 -17.28
N LYS A 178 -0.86 -14.85 -17.92
CA LYS A 178 -1.25 -13.78 -18.86
C LYS A 178 -1.96 -12.61 -18.16
N GLY A 179 -2.18 -12.71 -16.85
CA GLY A 179 -2.82 -11.69 -16.02
C GLY A 179 -1.90 -10.54 -15.63
N PRO A 180 -2.36 -9.64 -14.74
CA PRO A 180 -1.65 -8.44 -14.35
C PRO A 180 -0.47 -8.69 -13.40
N ARG A 181 -0.35 -9.90 -12.84
CA ARG A 181 0.73 -10.29 -11.95
C ARG A 181 1.98 -10.64 -12.76
N GLY A 182 2.84 -9.64 -12.98
CA GLY A 182 4.05 -9.76 -13.79
C GLY A 182 4.99 -10.89 -13.33
N TYR A 183 5.65 -11.55 -14.29
CA TYR A 183 6.61 -12.64 -14.05
C TYR A 183 6.05 -13.86 -13.30
N LEU A 184 4.73 -14.04 -13.25
CA LEU A 184 4.10 -15.12 -12.50
C LEU A 184 4.53 -16.53 -12.96
N ALA A 185 4.70 -16.77 -14.27
CA ALA A 185 5.19 -18.07 -14.76
C ALA A 185 6.59 -18.40 -14.23
N GLU A 186 7.46 -17.39 -14.13
CA GLU A 186 8.81 -17.54 -13.58
C GLU A 186 8.74 -17.80 -12.07
N TYR A 187 7.96 -17.00 -11.34
CA TYR A 187 7.71 -17.17 -9.91
C TYR A 187 7.12 -18.54 -9.56
N GLN A 188 6.18 -19.05 -10.36
CA GLN A 188 5.58 -20.38 -10.17
C GLN A 188 6.58 -21.52 -10.42
N ARG A 189 7.45 -21.38 -11.42
CA ARG A 189 8.45 -22.39 -11.78
C ARG A 189 9.60 -22.43 -10.78
N ASN A 190 10.10 -21.27 -10.39
CA ASN A 190 11.34 -21.15 -9.61
C ASN A 190 11.07 -20.94 -8.12
N GLY A 191 9.95 -20.32 -7.75
CA GLY A 191 9.71 -19.81 -6.41
C GLY A 191 10.38 -18.45 -6.14
N TRP A 192 11.01 -17.83 -7.15
CA TRP A 192 11.52 -16.46 -7.11
C TRP A 192 11.45 -15.83 -8.51
N ILE A 193 11.51 -14.50 -8.56
CA ILE A 193 11.67 -13.74 -9.80
C ILE A 193 13.14 -13.34 -9.91
N ALA A 194 13.78 -13.68 -11.02
CA ALA A 194 15.19 -13.41 -11.24
C ALA A 194 15.43 -12.06 -11.90
N ASP A 195 16.48 -11.38 -11.47
CA ASP A 195 17.03 -10.21 -12.16
C ASP A 195 18.20 -10.63 -13.08
N GLU A 196 18.39 -9.84 -14.13
CA GLU A 196 19.54 -9.94 -15.02
C GLU A 196 20.55 -8.87 -14.67
N ILE A 197 21.84 -9.19 -14.72
CA ILE A 197 22.93 -8.23 -14.48
C ILE A 197 23.44 -7.77 -15.84
N PRO A 198 23.17 -6.53 -16.29
CA PRO A 198 23.69 -6.06 -17.57
C PRO A 198 25.21 -6.01 -17.58
N PRO A 199 25.87 -6.41 -18.68
CA PRO A 199 27.32 -6.29 -18.82
C PRO A 199 27.79 -4.86 -18.56
N GLY A 200 28.74 -4.68 -17.64
CA GLY A 200 29.31 -3.37 -17.30
C GLY A 200 28.45 -2.47 -16.42
N ASN A 201 27.25 -2.90 -15.99
CA ASN A 201 26.40 -2.14 -15.07
C ASN A 201 25.82 -3.05 -13.98
N PRO A 202 26.50 -3.22 -12.84
CA PRO A 202 26.10 -4.16 -11.78
C PRO A 202 24.88 -3.70 -10.97
N SER A 203 24.42 -2.46 -11.15
CA SER A 203 23.23 -1.89 -10.51
C SER A 203 22.57 -0.84 -11.43
N PRO A 204 21.99 -1.25 -12.57
CA PRO A 204 21.38 -0.28 -13.49
C PRO A 204 20.05 0.18 -12.88
N PRO A 205 19.83 1.47 -12.63
CA PRO A 205 18.47 1.97 -12.67
C PRO A 205 18.01 1.86 -14.13
N TYR A 206 17.12 0.92 -14.42
CA TYR A 206 16.46 0.88 -15.73
C TYR A 206 14.96 0.66 -15.56
N ALA A 207 14.18 1.37 -16.36
CA ALA A 207 12.72 1.43 -16.23
C ALA A 207 12.02 0.07 -16.41
N GLY A 208 12.69 -0.91 -17.02
CA GLY A 208 12.16 -2.25 -17.30
C GLY A 208 12.63 -3.35 -16.35
N GLY A 209 13.32 -3.01 -15.26
CA GLY A 209 13.83 -4.01 -14.32
C GLY A 209 12.75 -4.59 -13.43
N LYS A 210 12.94 -5.86 -13.01
CA LYS A 210 11.89 -6.65 -12.36
C LYS A 210 11.79 -6.41 -10.85
N ALA A 211 12.82 -5.82 -10.23
CA ALA A 211 12.97 -5.75 -8.78
C ALA A 211 12.71 -7.14 -8.15
N GLY A 212 13.37 -8.17 -8.67
CA GLY A 212 12.96 -9.56 -8.51
C GLY A 212 12.82 -10.03 -7.06
N ALA A 213 13.71 -9.60 -6.16
CA ALA A 213 13.62 -9.96 -4.75
C ALA A 213 12.43 -9.26 -4.05
N ALA A 214 12.26 -7.94 -4.23
CA ALA A 214 11.11 -7.22 -3.69
C ALA A 214 9.78 -7.76 -4.22
N THR A 215 9.67 -8.00 -5.54
CA THR A 215 8.46 -8.56 -6.14
C THR A 215 8.18 -9.99 -5.62
N THR A 216 9.23 -10.80 -5.36
CA THR A 216 9.07 -12.12 -4.74
C THR A 216 8.50 -12.03 -3.31
N LEU A 217 8.93 -11.03 -2.53
CA LEU A 217 8.44 -10.78 -1.18
C LEU A 217 6.97 -10.33 -1.16
N GLU A 218 6.61 -9.35 -1.99
CA GLU A 218 5.22 -8.89 -2.15
C GLU A 218 4.30 -10.05 -2.51
N TYR A 219 4.72 -10.85 -3.50
CA TYR A 219 3.98 -12.02 -3.95
C TYR A 219 3.80 -13.08 -2.87
N ALA A 220 4.82 -13.30 -2.03
CA ALA A 220 4.70 -14.21 -0.90
C ALA A 220 3.70 -13.69 0.14
N TRP A 221 3.64 -12.37 0.36
CA TRP A 221 2.67 -11.78 1.27
C TRP A 221 1.24 -11.83 0.71
N ASP A 222 1.06 -11.50 -0.58
CA ASP A 222 -0.22 -11.64 -1.29
C ASP A 222 -0.71 -13.09 -1.25
N ASP A 223 0.17 -14.06 -1.47
CA ASP A 223 -0.16 -15.47 -1.41
C ASP A 223 -0.54 -15.92 0.01
N HIS A 224 0.05 -15.35 1.06
CA HIS A 224 -0.43 -15.61 2.42
C HIS A 224 -1.87 -15.13 2.62
N ALA A 225 -2.19 -13.93 2.16
CA ALA A 225 -3.56 -13.40 2.26
C ALA A 225 -4.54 -14.20 1.38
N MET A 226 -4.11 -14.66 0.20
CA MET A 226 -4.91 -15.55 -0.65
C MET A 226 -5.17 -16.90 0.02
N ALA A 227 -4.19 -17.45 0.76
CA ALA A 227 -4.38 -18.68 1.52
C ALA A 227 -5.46 -18.51 2.61
N ASP A 228 -5.36 -17.46 3.42
CA ASP A 228 -6.36 -17.11 4.43
C ASP A 228 -7.75 -16.89 3.82
N PHE A 229 -7.83 -16.26 2.64
CA PHE A 229 -9.08 -16.04 1.92
C PHE A 229 -9.69 -17.36 1.43
N ALA A 230 -8.87 -18.22 0.82
CA ALA A 230 -9.27 -19.51 0.32
C ALA A 230 -9.78 -20.43 1.45
N GLU A 231 -9.12 -20.43 2.61
CA GLU A 231 -9.55 -21.17 3.80
C GLU A 231 -10.94 -20.74 4.26
N ARG A 232 -11.19 -19.43 4.31
CA ARG A 232 -12.51 -18.87 4.68
C ARG A 232 -13.63 -19.26 3.70
N LEU A 233 -13.29 -19.51 2.44
CA LEU A 233 -14.22 -20.02 1.42
C LEU A 233 -14.31 -21.56 1.37
N GLY A 234 -13.55 -22.28 2.20
CA GLY A 234 -13.47 -23.75 2.15
C GLY A 234 -12.75 -24.30 0.90
N LYS A 235 -11.90 -23.50 0.25
CA LYS A 235 -11.13 -23.87 -0.95
C LYS A 235 -9.78 -24.46 -0.58
N THR A 236 -9.77 -25.68 -0.05
CA THR A 236 -8.58 -26.33 0.55
C THR A 236 -7.37 -26.44 -0.38
N ASP A 237 -7.57 -26.75 -1.67
CA ASP A 237 -6.45 -26.88 -2.62
C ASP A 237 -5.78 -25.54 -2.91
N ASP A 238 -6.58 -24.49 -3.10
CA ASP A 238 -6.07 -23.13 -3.27
C ASP A 238 -5.36 -22.65 -1.99
N ALA A 239 -5.95 -22.91 -0.82
CA ALA A 239 -5.33 -22.59 0.46
C ALA A 239 -3.94 -23.23 0.59
N LYS A 240 -3.82 -24.53 0.29
CA LYS A 240 -2.53 -25.25 0.31
C LYS A 240 -1.53 -24.70 -0.71
N LEU A 241 -1.98 -24.42 -1.94
CA LEU A 241 -1.16 -23.83 -2.99
C LEU A 241 -0.58 -22.48 -2.52
N PHE A 242 -1.44 -21.57 -2.07
CA PHE A 242 -1.04 -20.23 -1.70
C PHE A 242 -0.22 -20.21 -0.40
N ARG A 243 -0.53 -21.07 0.58
CA ARG A 243 0.28 -21.23 1.80
C ARG A 243 1.70 -21.72 1.49
N THR A 244 1.84 -22.60 0.50
CA THR A 244 3.16 -23.05 0.03
C THR A 244 3.94 -21.90 -0.60
N ARG A 245 3.31 -21.16 -1.52
CA ARG A 245 3.92 -20.00 -2.17
C ARG A 245 4.22 -18.83 -1.21
N ALA A 246 3.44 -18.68 -0.15
CA ALA A 246 3.72 -17.70 0.91
C ALA A 246 5.09 -17.91 1.58
N SER A 247 5.68 -19.11 1.48
CA SER A 247 7.02 -19.40 1.97
C SER A 247 8.14 -19.01 1.02
N ASN A 248 7.83 -18.55 -0.20
CA ASN A 248 8.81 -18.21 -1.25
C ASN A 248 9.72 -17.03 -0.87
N TRP A 249 9.39 -16.23 0.14
CA TRP A 249 10.31 -15.23 0.68
C TRP A 249 11.66 -15.86 1.08
N ARG A 250 11.65 -17.13 1.53
CA ARG A 250 12.86 -17.90 1.88
C ARG A 250 13.78 -18.14 0.68
N ASN A 251 13.23 -18.16 -0.54
CA ASN A 251 14.04 -18.36 -1.74
C ASN A 251 14.90 -17.13 -2.07
N VAL A 252 14.55 -15.96 -1.58
CA VAL A 252 15.33 -14.72 -1.77
C VAL A 252 16.03 -14.25 -0.50
N PHE A 253 15.92 -14.99 0.60
CA PHE A 253 16.71 -14.76 1.81
C PHE A 253 18.04 -15.52 1.74
N ASP A 254 19.16 -14.81 1.71
CA ASP A 254 20.51 -15.36 1.74
C ASP A 254 20.98 -15.50 3.20
N PRO A 255 20.96 -16.71 3.80
CA PRO A 255 21.32 -16.90 5.20
C PRO A 255 22.80 -16.65 5.48
N ALA A 256 23.68 -16.68 4.47
CA ALA A 256 25.12 -16.45 4.66
C ALA A 256 25.42 -14.99 5.03
N ILE A 257 24.61 -14.06 4.53
CA ILE A 257 24.71 -12.62 4.85
C ILE A 257 23.53 -12.13 5.71
N GLY A 258 22.49 -12.96 5.84
CA GLY A 258 21.27 -12.68 6.59
C GLY A 258 20.37 -11.62 5.97
N PHE A 259 20.43 -11.39 4.66
CA PHE A 259 19.65 -10.37 3.96
C PHE A 259 18.82 -10.97 2.83
N VAL A 260 17.80 -10.23 2.41
CA VAL A 260 17.15 -10.49 1.13
C VAL A 260 18.07 -10.04 0.01
N ARG A 261 18.23 -10.88 -1.01
CA ARG A 261 19.16 -10.69 -2.11
C ARG A 261 18.56 -11.22 -3.41
N GLY A 262 18.80 -10.52 -4.51
CA GLY A 262 18.36 -10.95 -5.83
C GLY A 262 19.04 -12.24 -6.28
N ARG A 263 18.34 -12.95 -7.18
CA ARG A 263 18.84 -14.17 -7.81
C ARG A 263 18.84 -14.03 -9.32
N THR A 264 19.78 -14.70 -9.97
CA THR A 264 19.77 -14.91 -11.42
C THR A 264 18.82 -16.05 -11.80
N ALA A 265 18.55 -16.20 -13.10
CA ALA A 265 17.64 -17.23 -13.61
C ALA A 265 18.13 -18.66 -13.32
N ASP A 266 19.45 -18.88 -13.25
CA ASP A 266 20.09 -20.14 -12.84
C ASP A 266 20.20 -20.30 -11.32
N GLY A 267 19.63 -19.38 -10.54
CA GLY A 267 19.49 -19.47 -9.09
C GLY A 267 20.71 -19.01 -8.28
N LYS A 268 21.74 -18.43 -8.92
CA LYS A 268 22.88 -17.86 -8.20
C LYS A 268 22.49 -16.55 -7.52
N TRP A 269 23.10 -16.28 -6.37
CA TRP A 269 22.97 -14.99 -5.71
C TRP A 269 23.68 -13.89 -6.51
N ILE A 270 23.01 -12.76 -6.71
CA ILE A 270 23.55 -11.61 -7.44
C ILE A 270 24.68 -10.95 -6.64
N ALA A 271 25.87 -10.82 -7.21
CA ALA A 271 27.05 -10.23 -6.57
C ALA A 271 27.69 -9.17 -7.49
N PRO A 272 28.31 -8.10 -6.94
CA PRO A 272 28.35 -7.74 -5.51
C PRO A 272 26.99 -7.30 -4.95
N PHE A 273 26.85 -7.31 -3.63
CA PHE A 273 25.61 -6.91 -2.94
C PHE A 273 25.97 -6.01 -1.75
N ASP A 274 25.36 -4.82 -1.68
CA ASP A 274 25.47 -3.91 -0.54
C ASP A 274 24.07 -3.70 0.06
N PRO A 275 23.80 -4.14 1.30
CA PRO A 275 22.50 -3.96 1.92
C PRO A 275 22.14 -2.49 2.23
N GLN A 276 23.10 -1.56 2.21
CA GLN A 276 22.89 -0.13 2.46
C GLN A 276 22.61 0.66 1.17
N GLU A 277 22.98 0.12 0.02
CA GLU A 277 22.71 0.75 -1.26
C GLU A 277 21.21 0.64 -1.58
N PRO A 278 20.54 1.75 -1.92
CA PRO A 278 19.16 1.70 -2.37
C PRO A 278 19.13 1.28 -3.83
N TYR A 279 18.27 0.31 -4.13
CA TYR A 279 18.00 -0.15 -5.49
C TYR A 279 16.59 0.28 -5.92
N TYR A 280 16.40 0.47 -7.22
CA TYR A 280 15.16 1.07 -7.74
C TYR A 280 14.30 0.10 -8.56
N ASN A 281 14.86 -0.61 -9.53
CA ASN A 281 14.15 -1.60 -10.34
C ASN A 281 14.97 -2.90 -10.49
N TYR A 282 15.87 -3.17 -9.55
CA TYR A 282 16.86 -4.23 -9.67
C TYR A 282 17.10 -4.82 -8.29
N MET A 283 16.79 -6.10 -8.10
CA MET A 283 16.67 -6.76 -6.79
C MET A 283 15.57 -6.16 -5.90
N MET A 284 15.61 -4.86 -5.60
CA MET A 284 14.62 -4.15 -4.80
C MET A 284 13.92 -3.06 -5.61
N LYS A 285 12.78 -2.62 -5.09
CA LYS A 285 11.99 -1.51 -5.61
C LYS A 285 12.04 -0.34 -4.62
N GLU A 286 12.68 0.75 -5.02
CA GLU A 286 12.80 2.00 -4.22
C GLU A 286 13.27 1.77 -2.76
N ALA A 287 14.15 0.80 -2.56
CA ALA A 287 14.50 0.32 -1.22
C ALA A 287 15.90 -0.32 -1.19
N SER A 288 16.49 -0.41 -0.01
CA SER A 288 17.77 -1.09 0.21
C SER A 288 17.58 -2.54 0.69
N GLY A 289 18.68 -3.27 0.85
CA GLY A 289 18.68 -4.58 1.52
C GLY A 289 18.24 -4.50 2.97
N TRP A 290 18.54 -3.40 3.65
CA TRP A 290 18.02 -3.12 4.98
C TRP A 290 16.51 -2.94 5.01
N SER A 291 15.95 -2.16 4.09
CA SER A 291 14.51 -1.92 4.06
C SER A 291 13.71 -3.17 3.71
N THR A 292 14.10 -3.86 2.64
CA THR A 292 13.37 -5.05 2.14
C THR A 292 13.46 -6.28 3.03
N LEU A 293 14.48 -6.39 3.90
CA LEU A 293 14.63 -7.50 4.85
C LEU A 293 13.36 -7.71 5.69
N TRP A 294 12.67 -6.63 6.05
CA TRP A 294 11.55 -6.66 6.97
C TRP A 294 10.22 -6.99 6.31
N LEU A 295 10.15 -7.02 4.97
CA LEU A 295 8.93 -7.23 4.18
C LEU A 295 8.50 -8.71 4.14
N VAL A 296 8.36 -9.30 5.33
CA VAL A 296 7.78 -10.63 5.59
C VAL A 296 6.74 -10.52 6.73
N PRO A 297 5.77 -9.60 6.64
CA PRO A 297 4.83 -9.34 7.73
C PRO A 297 3.93 -10.54 8.06
N HIS A 298 3.76 -11.48 7.13
CA HIS A 298 3.00 -12.70 7.31
C HIS A 298 3.74 -13.82 8.05
N ASP A 299 5.07 -13.72 8.22
CA ASP A 299 5.90 -14.77 8.83
C ASP A 299 7.08 -14.18 9.63
N VAL A 300 6.77 -13.24 10.53
CA VAL A 300 7.78 -12.56 11.38
C VAL A 300 8.59 -13.56 12.21
N GLN A 301 7.96 -14.62 12.71
CA GLN A 301 8.64 -15.66 13.49
C GLN A 301 9.56 -16.52 12.61
N GLY A 302 9.16 -16.84 11.38
CA GLY A 302 10.02 -17.50 10.40
C GLY A 302 11.25 -16.66 10.04
N LEU A 303 11.08 -15.35 9.84
CA LEU A 303 12.20 -14.42 9.64
C LEU A 303 13.12 -14.35 10.87
N ALA A 304 12.55 -14.27 12.08
CA ALA A 304 13.33 -14.30 13.32
C ALA A 304 14.15 -15.60 13.45
N ALA A 305 13.56 -16.75 13.12
CA ALA A 305 14.26 -18.04 13.11
C ALA A 305 15.39 -18.05 12.06
N ALA A 306 15.14 -17.55 10.85
CA ALA A 306 16.14 -17.47 9.77
C ALA A 306 17.32 -16.54 10.11
N LEU A 307 17.08 -15.50 10.92
CA LEU A 307 18.13 -14.63 11.46
C LEU A 307 18.85 -15.22 12.69
N GLY A 308 18.50 -16.43 13.10
CA GLY A 308 19.13 -17.14 14.21
C GLY A 308 18.50 -16.85 15.57
N GLY A 309 17.20 -16.58 15.59
CA GLY A 309 16.38 -16.44 16.79
C GLY A 309 16.14 -14.99 17.24
N ARG A 310 15.25 -14.85 18.21
CA ARG A 310 14.72 -13.57 18.72
C ARG A 310 15.80 -12.55 19.11
N ALA A 311 16.88 -13.01 19.74
CA ALA A 311 17.97 -12.14 20.17
C ALA A 311 18.72 -11.51 18.98
N LYS A 312 19.05 -12.31 17.95
CA LYS A 312 19.72 -11.83 16.73
C LYS A 312 18.78 -10.98 15.88
N PHE A 313 17.49 -11.33 15.82
CA PHE A 313 16.46 -10.50 15.20
C PHE A 313 16.42 -9.09 15.81
N ASN A 314 16.34 -9.00 17.14
CA ASN A 314 16.36 -7.71 17.85
C ASN A 314 17.66 -6.93 17.64
N ALA A 315 18.81 -7.60 17.70
CA ALA A 315 20.09 -6.94 17.42
C ALA A 315 20.19 -6.44 15.97
N LYS A 316 19.54 -7.12 15.02
CA LYS A 316 19.49 -6.68 13.63
C LYS A 316 18.54 -5.49 13.42
N LEU A 317 17.40 -5.45 14.11
CA LEU A 317 16.57 -4.26 14.18
C LEU A 317 17.32 -3.09 14.84
N ASP A 318 18.05 -3.33 15.93
CA ASP A 318 18.85 -2.28 16.59
C ASP A 318 19.85 -1.67 15.61
N ARG A 319 20.54 -2.52 14.82
CA ARG A 319 21.45 -2.07 13.76
C ARG A 319 20.73 -1.31 12.66
N PHE A 320 19.55 -1.76 12.23
CA PHE A 320 18.76 -1.07 11.22
C PHE A 320 18.45 0.38 11.62
N PHE A 321 17.98 0.62 12.85
CA PHE A 321 17.67 1.97 13.34
C PHE A 321 18.89 2.80 13.76
N ALA A 322 20.09 2.20 13.87
CA ALA A 322 21.31 2.87 14.35
C ALA A 322 22.36 3.10 13.24
N THR A 323 22.34 2.31 12.17
CA THR A 323 23.33 2.41 11.08
C THR A 323 23.02 3.65 10.25
N PRO A 324 23.93 4.64 10.10
CA PRO A 324 23.64 5.85 9.34
C PRO A 324 23.25 5.56 7.88
N TYR A 325 22.32 6.36 7.34
CA TYR A 325 21.98 6.33 5.92
C TYR A 325 22.93 7.25 5.16
N ALA A 326 23.87 6.67 4.42
CA ALA A 326 24.83 7.37 3.58
C ALA A 326 24.98 6.62 2.23
N PRO A 327 23.90 6.52 1.45
CA PRO A 327 23.91 5.74 0.22
C PRO A 327 24.76 6.44 -0.85
N THR A 328 25.29 5.64 -1.77
CA THR A 328 25.92 6.16 -2.98
C THR A 328 24.93 6.26 -4.15
N GLY A 329 23.87 5.45 -4.11
CA GLY A 329 22.79 5.43 -5.09
C GLY A 329 21.72 6.49 -4.87
N ILE A 330 20.92 6.70 -5.93
CA ILE A 330 19.80 7.63 -5.92
C ILE A 330 18.51 6.87 -5.61
N CYS A 331 17.87 7.21 -4.49
CA CYS A 331 16.47 6.87 -4.22
C CYS A 331 15.75 8.13 -3.77
N ARG A 332 14.95 8.72 -4.68
CA ARG A 332 14.28 10.01 -4.43
C ARG A 332 13.21 9.92 -3.36
N ASP A 333 12.53 8.78 -3.31
CA ASP A 333 11.41 8.53 -2.39
C ASP A 333 11.91 7.97 -1.04
N CYS A 334 13.22 7.74 -0.91
CA CYS A 334 13.84 7.36 0.35
C CYS A 334 14.14 8.61 1.19
N THR A 335 13.15 9.04 1.96
CA THR A 335 13.23 10.22 2.85
C THR A 335 12.77 9.91 4.28
N GLY A 336 13.02 10.83 5.22
CA GLY A 336 12.62 10.66 6.63
C GLY A 336 13.39 9.56 7.38
N MET A 337 14.72 9.70 7.47
CA MET A 337 15.62 8.64 7.94
C MET A 337 15.75 8.54 9.46
N ILE A 338 15.76 7.30 9.99
CA ILE A 338 16.27 6.98 11.33
C ILE A 338 17.24 5.80 11.22
N GLY A 339 18.53 6.10 11.11
CA GLY A 339 19.48 5.09 10.65
C GLY A 339 19.13 4.69 9.22
N GLN A 340 19.05 3.39 8.92
CA GLN A 340 18.65 2.86 7.61
C GLN A 340 17.12 2.80 7.41
N TYR A 341 16.32 3.10 8.45
CA TYR A 341 14.87 3.15 8.36
C TYR A 341 14.39 4.34 7.54
N VAL A 342 13.50 4.08 6.56
CA VAL A 342 12.92 5.08 5.67
C VAL A 342 11.43 5.28 5.99
N GLN A 343 11.05 6.38 6.64
CA GLN A 343 9.63 6.65 6.91
C GLN A 343 8.84 7.08 5.67
N GLY A 344 9.51 7.78 4.75
CA GLY A 344 8.91 8.34 3.54
C GLY A 344 8.47 7.30 2.51
N ASN A 345 8.93 6.05 2.64
CA ASN A 345 8.58 4.96 1.74
C ASN A 345 7.93 3.79 2.51
N GLN A 346 6.99 3.10 1.87
CA GLN A 346 6.08 2.12 2.48
C GLN A 346 6.71 0.80 2.96
N PRO A 347 7.78 0.25 2.35
CA PRO A 347 8.34 -1.05 2.77
C PRO A 347 8.77 -1.11 4.23
N ASP A 348 9.16 0.03 4.82
CA ASP A 348 9.71 0.08 6.17
C ASP A 348 8.64 0.37 7.23
N GLN A 349 7.49 0.94 6.86
CA GLN A 349 6.55 1.56 7.82
C GLN A 349 6.07 0.62 8.94
N HIS A 350 6.08 -0.71 8.74
CA HIS A 350 5.74 -1.69 9.78
C HIS A 350 6.92 -2.10 10.67
N ALA A 351 8.17 -1.86 10.27
CA ALA A 351 9.38 -2.32 10.96
C ALA A 351 9.47 -1.89 12.45
N PRO A 352 9.08 -0.66 12.86
CA PRO A 352 9.10 -0.27 14.27
C PRO A 352 8.23 -1.15 15.17
N TYR A 353 7.18 -1.76 14.63
CA TYR A 353 6.26 -2.64 15.35
C TYR A 353 6.80 -4.07 15.52
N LEU A 354 7.87 -4.44 14.82
CA LEU A 354 8.46 -5.78 14.90
C LEU A 354 9.07 -6.09 16.27
N TYR A 355 9.46 -5.08 17.05
CA TYR A 355 9.92 -5.30 18.43
C TYR A 355 8.83 -5.88 19.34
N VAL A 356 7.53 -5.63 19.05
CA VAL A 356 6.44 -6.29 19.78
C VAL A 356 6.48 -7.80 19.53
N TRP A 357 6.65 -8.21 18.27
CA TRP A 357 6.69 -9.61 17.85
C TRP A 357 7.92 -10.38 18.36
N SER A 358 8.98 -9.66 18.71
CA SER A 358 10.23 -10.21 19.24
C SER A 358 10.45 -9.92 20.73
N GLY A 359 9.40 -9.54 21.46
CA GLY A 359 9.39 -9.46 22.93
C GLY A 359 10.10 -8.25 23.52
N GLN A 360 10.28 -7.16 22.76
CA GLN A 360 10.83 -5.88 23.24
C GLN A 360 9.90 -4.69 22.98
N PRO A 361 8.61 -4.74 23.40
CA PRO A 361 7.61 -3.74 23.03
C PRO A 361 7.97 -2.29 23.45
N TRP A 362 8.78 -2.11 24.49
CA TRP A 362 9.24 -0.77 24.91
C TRP A 362 10.08 -0.07 23.82
N LYS A 363 10.78 -0.83 22.97
CA LYS A 363 11.51 -0.26 21.82
C LYS A 363 10.56 0.22 20.73
N THR A 364 9.48 -0.53 20.43
CA THR A 364 8.40 -0.03 19.57
C THR A 364 7.86 1.28 20.10
N GLN A 365 7.51 1.34 21.40
CA GLN A 365 6.95 2.55 22.01
C GLN A 365 7.89 3.76 21.92
N ALA A 366 9.19 3.56 22.15
CA ALA A 366 10.18 4.62 22.03
C ALA A 366 10.36 5.08 20.59
N LEU A 367 10.47 4.15 19.64
CA LEU A 367 10.71 4.44 18.22
C LEU A 367 9.49 5.11 17.57
N THR A 368 8.28 4.62 17.79
CA THR A 368 7.08 5.24 17.19
C THR A 368 6.87 6.66 17.71
N ARG A 369 7.14 6.93 19.00
CA ARG A 369 7.14 8.29 19.54
C ARG A 369 8.21 9.16 18.89
N ARG A 370 9.43 8.67 18.72
CA ARG A 370 10.51 9.40 18.04
C ARG A 370 10.13 9.74 16.59
N ILE A 371 9.62 8.76 15.84
CA ILE A 371 9.15 8.94 14.46
C ILE A 371 8.10 10.06 14.39
N LEU A 372 7.07 9.99 15.21
CA LEU A 372 5.99 10.98 15.23
C LEU A 372 6.48 12.37 15.63
N ASP A 373 7.46 12.46 16.53
CA ASP A 373 8.01 13.73 17.03
C ASP A 373 8.97 14.40 16.03
N THR A 374 9.79 13.60 15.33
CA THR A 374 10.88 14.15 14.51
C THR A 374 10.58 14.20 13.02
N LEU A 375 9.68 13.36 12.51
CA LEU A 375 9.49 13.19 11.07
C LEU A 375 8.19 13.81 10.52
N TYR A 376 7.22 14.12 11.38
CA TYR A 376 5.95 14.73 10.96
C TYR A 376 5.92 16.22 11.34
N GLY A 377 5.54 17.07 10.39
CA GLY A 377 5.64 18.53 10.53
C GLY A 377 7.08 18.99 10.68
N SER A 378 8.01 18.33 9.98
CA SER A 378 9.46 18.57 10.05
C SER A 378 9.95 19.67 9.11
N ASP A 379 9.08 20.18 8.24
CA ASP A 379 9.38 21.30 7.35
C ASP A 379 9.20 22.66 8.04
N ALA A 380 9.61 23.74 7.36
CA ALA A 380 9.51 25.09 7.89
C ALA A 380 8.06 25.54 8.17
N SER A 381 7.08 24.97 7.45
CA SER A 381 5.66 25.30 7.66
C SER A 381 5.04 24.53 8.84
N GLY A 382 5.65 23.43 9.27
CA GLY A 382 5.15 22.56 10.33
C GLY A 382 4.08 21.57 9.86
N TYR A 383 3.88 21.39 8.55
CA TYR A 383 2.88 20.50 7.94
C TYR A 383 3.48 19.37 7.09
N GLY A 384 4.80 19.38 6.87
CA GLY A 384 5.49 18.47 5.98
C GLY A 384 5.41 17.01 6.43
N TYR A 385 5.36 16.12 5.44
CA TYR A 385 5.45 14.68 5.62
C TYR A 385 6.87 14.20 5.27
N PRO A 386 7.30 13.06 5.82
CA PRO A 386 8.63 12.52 5.57
C PRO A 386 8.82 11.94 4.17
N GLY A 387 7.80 11.94 3.31
CA GLY A 387 7.80 11.44 1.94
C GLY A 387 6.46 11.73 1.28
#